data_AF-A7SAT6-F1
#
_entry.id   AF-A7SAT6-F1
#
_cell.length_a   1.000
_cell.length_b   1.000
_cell.length_c   1.000
_cell.angle_alpha   90.00
_cell.angle_beta   90.00
_cell.angle_gamma   90.00
#
_symmetry.space_group_name_H-M   'P 1'
#
loop_
_entity.id
_entity.type
_entity.pdbx_description
1 polymer ?
#
loop_
_entity_poly.entity_id
_entity_poly.type
_entity_poly.pdbx_seq_one_letter_code
_entity_poly.pdbx_strand_id
1 'polypeptide(L)'
;SRPRKPCNCTKSQCLKLYCDCFAQGEFCSNCNCVNCSNNIEHERERSKAIKACLERNPHAFHPKIGKGKVGESERRHNKGCHCKRSGCLKNYCECYEAKILCTSLCKCTGCKNFEESPERKTLMHLADAAEVRVKQQNAAKTKLESQIEDLPTRPPTMTSSGERLPFSFVTEDVAQATCQCVIAQAVEAEKMGLSPAMAEKMILEEFGRSLLQIIHTASKTKGKFF
;
A
#
# COMPACT_ATOMS: atom_id res chain seq x y z
N SER A 1 -18.05 -0.62 -4.57
CA SER A 1 -17.74 0.75 -5.00
C SER A 1 -16.25 1.00 -4.74
N ARG A 2 -15.50 1.61 -5.68
CA ARG A 2 -14.09 1.95 -5.42
C ARG A 2 -14.05 3.06 -4.35
N PRO A 3 -13.21 2.95 -3.29
CA PRO A 3 -13.11 4.00 -2.28
C PRO A 3 -12.67 5.32 -2.93
N ARG A 4 -13.29 6.43 -2.54
CA ARG A 4 -12.99 7.75 -3.10
C ARG A 4 -11.60 8.22 -2.67
N LYS A 5 -10.91 8.92 -3.57
CA LYS A 5 -9.60 9.51 -3.26
C LYS A 5 -9.78 10.72 -2.33
N PRO A 6 -8.98 10.86 -1.26
CA PRO A 6 -9.03 12.03 -0.41
C PRO A 6 -8.54 13.27 -1.17
N CYS A 7 -9.20 14.41 -0.98
CA CYS A 7 -8.72 15.67 -1.55
C CYS A 7 -7.58 16.26 -0.70
N ASN A 8 -6.74 17.11 -1.31
CA ASN A 8 -5.57 17.75 -0.68
C ASN A 8 -5.66 19.28 -0.80
N CYS A 9 -6.87 19.83 -0.75
CA CYS A 9 -7.11 21.24 -1.00
C CYS A 9 -6.56 22.13 0.13
N THR A 10 -5.85 23.21 -0.23
CA THR A 10 -5.31 24.17 0.75
C THR A 10 -5.86 25.59 0.61
N LYS A 11 -6.35 25.96 -0.58
CA LYS A 11 -6.77 27.35 -0.91
C LYS A 11 -8.25 27.50 -1.24
N SER A 12 -8.97 26.40 -1.45
CA SER A 12 -10.37 26.43 -1.88
C SER A 12 -11.36 26.39 -0.72
N GLN A 13 -10.89 26.11 0.51
CA GLN A 13 -11.74 25.72 1.65
C GLN A 13 -12.70 24.57 1.33
N CYS A 14 -12.42 23.83 0.26
CA CYS A 14 -13.31 22.85 -0.35
C CYS A 14 -14.67 23.41 -0.81
N LEU A 15 -14.81 24.73 -1.00
CA LEU A 15 -16.06 25.38 -1.43
C LEU A 15 -16.03 25.82 -2.91
N LYS A 16 -15.13 25.24 -3.71
CA LYS A 16 -14.97 25.54 -5.14
C LYS A 16 -14.83 24.24 -5.92
N LEU A 17 -15.22 24.24 -7.20
CA LEU A 17 -15.14 23.08 -8.11
C LEU A 17 -13.70 22.58 -8.37
N TYR A 18 -12.67 23.26 -7.84
CA TYR A 18 -11.30 22.73 -7.78
C TYR A 18 -11.13 21.57 -6.79
N CYS A 19 -12.06 21.45 -5.83
CA CYS A 19 -12.11 20.32 -4.91
C CYS A 19 -12.99 19.23 -5.53
N ASP A 20 -12.43 18.03 -5.71
CA ASP A 20 -13.16 16.89 -6.31
C ASP A 20 -14.36 16.45 -5.46
N CYS A 21 -14.27 16.52 -4.14
CA CYS A 21 -15.39 16.21 -3.24
C CYS A 21 -16.56 17.18 -3.48
N PHE A 22 -16.26 18.48 -3.49
CA PHE A 22 -17.27 19.52 -3.72
C PHE A 22 -17.84 19.47 -5.14
N ALA A 23 -17.00 19.25 -6.16
CA ALA A 23 -17.43 19.12 -7.55
C ALA A 23 -18.39 17.93 -7.77
N GLN A 24 -18.30 16.90 -6.91
CA GLN A 24 -19.22 15.76 -6.91
C GLN A 24 -20.50 16.02 -6.09
N GLY A 25 -20.63 17.18 -5.44
CA GLY A 25 -21.76 17.51 -4.57
C GLY A 25 -21.69 16.91 -3.17
N GLU A 26 -20.52 16.42 -2.77
CA GLU A 26 -20.34 15.54 -1.61
C GLU A 26 -19.54 16.23 -0.51
N PHE A 27 -19.76 15.85 0.74
CA PHE A 27 -18.94 16.31 1.84
C PHE A 27 -17.52 15.73 1.76
N CYS A 28 -16.54 16.47 2.27
CA CYS A 28 -15.23 15.91 2.51
C CYS A 28 -15.32 14.89 3.65
N SER A 29 -14.74 13.71 3.45
CA SER A 29 -14.65 12.65 4.46
C SER A 29 -13.25 12.04 4.39
N ASN A 30 -12.57 11.94 5.53
CA ASN A 30 -11.18 11.45 5.65
C ASN A 30 -10.23 12.05 4.59
N CYS A 31 -10.30 13.37 4.41
CA CYS A 31 -9.50 14.10 3.42
C CYS A 31 -8.31 14.82 4.06
N ASN A 32 -7.30 15.16 3.25
CA ASN A 32 -6.09 15.87 3.66
C ASN A 32 -6.21 17.40 3.43
N CYS A 33 -7.42 17.92 3.30
CA CYS A 33 -7.65 19.33 3.03
C CYS A 33 -7.44 20.20 4.28
N VAL A 34 -6.89 21.40 4.08
CA VAL A 34 -6.65 22.40 5.14
C VAL A 34 -7.78 23.44 5.12
N ASN A 35 -8.25 23.84 6.30
CA ASN A 35 -9.36 24.79 6.49
C ASN A 35 -10.62 24.40 5.69
N CYS A 36 -11.06 23.16 5.85
CA CYS A 36 -12.21 22.62 5.13
C CYS A 36 -13.52 23.22 5.65
N SER A 37 -14.31 23.78 4.75
CA SER A 37 -15.70 24.21 5.01
C SER A 37 -16.71 23.39 4.19
N ASN A 38 -16.27 22.30 3.55
CA ASN A 38 -17.15 21.34 2.88
C ASN A 38 -17.52 20.19 3.84
N ASN A 39 -18.18 20.55 4.93
CA ASN A 39 -18.66 19.67 6.00
C ASN A 39 -19.99 20.20 6.55
N ILE A 40 -20.59 19.45 7.46
CA ILE A 40 -21.89 19.80 8.07
C ILE A 40 -21.78 21.04 8.95
N GLU A 41 -20.66 21.23 9.65
CA GLU A 41 -20.45 22.37 10.56
C GLU A 41 -20.53 23.73 9.85
N HIS A 42 -20.10 23.79 8.57
CA HIS A 42 -20.11 25.00 7.76
C HIS A 42 -21.21 24.96 6.66
N GLU A 43 -22.38 24.42 7.00
CA GLU A 43 -23.49 24.23 6.06
C GLU A 43 -23.95 25.54 5.40
N ARG A 44 -23.94 26.66 6.13
CA ARG A 44 -24.37 27.96 5.62
C ARG A 44 -23.44 28.46 4.52
N GLU A 45 -22.13 28.42 4.76
CA GLU A 45 -21.08 28.79 3.80
C GLU A 45 -21.10 27.86 2.59
N ARG A 46 -21.25 26.55 2.84
CA ARG A 46 -21.38 25.53 1.80
C ARG A 46 -22.58 25.78 0.90
N SER A 47 -23.75 26.03 1.48
CA SER A 47 -25.00 26.29 0.74
C SER A 47 -24.89 27.54 -0.12
N LYS A 48 -24.29 28.62 0.42
CA LYS A 48 -23.99 29.84 -0.34
C LYS A 48 -23.06 29.56 -1.52
N ALA A 49 -22.02 28.76 -1.32
CA ALA A 49 -21.08 28.39 -2.39
C ALA A 49 -21.72 27.53 -3.48
N ILE A 50 -22.59 26.60 -3.12
CA ILE A 50 -23.36 25.78 -4.07
C ILE A 50 -24.27 26.68 -4.92
N LYS A 51 -25.05 27.57 -4.29
CA LYS A 51 -25.93 28.51 -4.99
C LYS A 51 -25.14 29.38 -5.98
N ALA A 52 -24.03 29.98 -5.54
CA ALA A 52 -23.18 30.79 -6.40
C ALA A 52 -22.52 30.01 -7.56
N CYS A 53 -22.31 28.69 -7.41
CA CYS A 53 -21.84 27.85 -8.51
C CYS A 53 -22.96 27.57 -9.53
N LEU A 54 -24.17 27.30 -9.06
CA LEU A 54 -25.34 27.05 -9.91
C LEU A 54 -25.80 28.30 -10.66
N GLU A 55 -25.75 29.48 -10.04
CA GLU A 55 -26.07 30.76 -10.69
C GLU A 55 -25.13 31.04 -11.88
N ARG A 56 -23.86 30.65 -11.77
CA ARG A 56 -22.88 30.79 -12.87
C ARG A 56 -23.03 29.70 -13.93
N ASN A 57 -23.40 28.48 -13.52
CA ASN A 57 -23.63 27.35 -14.41
C ASN A 57 -24.65 26.39 -13.78
N PRO A 58 -25.88 26.33 -14.30
CA PRO A 58 -26.93 25.45 -13.78
C PRO A 58 -26.53 23.96 -13.77
N HIS A 59 -25.60 23.56 -14.64
CA HIS A 59 -25.09 22.18 -14.74
C HIS A 59 -23.76 21.97 -14.01
N ALA A 60 -23.37 22.86 -13.08
CA ALA A 60 -22.09 22.79 -12.38
C ALA A 60 -21.85 21.46 -11.64
N PHE A 61 -22.91 20.83 -11.14
CA PHE A 61 -22.87 19.58 -10.38
C PHE A 61 -23.46 18.39 -11.14
N HIS A 62 -23.78 18.55 -12.44
CA HIS A 62 -24.15 17.42 -13.29
C HIS A 62 -22.91 16.59 -13.65
N PRO A 63 -23.04 15.27 -13.84
CA PRO A 63 -21.93 14.43 -14.30
C PRO A 63 -21.31 14.95 -15.60
N LYS A 64 -19.98 15.16 -15.59
CA LYS A 64 -19.24 15.62 -16.78
C LYS A 64 -19.24 14.60 -17.91
N ILE A 65 -19.31 13.32 -17.56
CA ILE A 65 -19.37 12.18 -18.50
C ILE A 65 -20.81 11.69 -18.60
N GLY A 66 -21.42 11.88 -19.76
CA GLY A 66 -22.77 11.41 -20.06
C GLY A 66 -22.79 10.00 -20.65
N LYS A 67 -23.96 9.36 -20.58
CA LYS A 67 -24.27 8.17 -21.38
C LYS A 67 -24.52 8.61 -22.85
N GLY A 68 -24.02 7.86 -23.82
CA GLY A 68 -24.28 8.09 -25.25
C GLY A 68 -25.78 7.99 -25.59
N LYS A 69 -26.18 8.41 -26.81
CA LYS A 69 -27.56 8.23 -27.28
C LYS A 69 -27.85 6.72 -27.42
N VAL A 70 -29.13 6.34 -27.34
CA VAL A 70 -29.58 4.95 -27.56
C VAL A 70 -29.10 4.48 -28.94
N GLY A 71 -28.28 3.43 -28.98
CA GLY A 71 -27.66 2.90 -30.21
C GLY A 71 -26.15 3.18 -30.36
N GLU A 72 -25.58 4.06 -29.54
CA GLU A 72 -24.16 4.44 -29.59
C GLU A 72 -23.56 4.22 -28.19
N SER A 73 -22.86 3.10 -27.98
CA SER A 73 -22.38 2.62 -26.67
C SER A 73 -21.32 3.49 -25.99
N GLU A 74 -21.00 4.68 -26.50
CA GLU A 74 -19.85 5.44 -26.00
C GLU A 74 -20.25 6.54 -25.01
N ARG A 75 -19.77 6.36 -23.77
CA ARG A 75 -19.70 7.44 -22.78
C ARG A 75 -18.95 8.62 -23.39
N ARG A 76 -19.46 9.85 -23.21
CA ARG A 76 -18.85 11.05 -23.80
C ARG A 76 -18.74 12.22 -22.83
N HIS A 77 -17.74 13.06 -23.02
CA HIS A 77 -17.56 14.28 -22.25
C HIS A 77 -18.55 15.35 -22.74
N ASN A 78 -19.52 15.73 -21.91
CA ASN A 78 -20.67 16.55 -22.32
C ASN A 78 -20.28 17.95 -22.84
N LYS A 79 -19.16 18.52 -22.36
CA LYS A 79 -18.68 19.85 -22.75
C LYS A 79 -17.46 19.82 -23.69
N GLY A 80 -16.85 18.65 -23.87
CA GLY A 80 -15.49 18.51 -24.42
C GLY A 80 -14.35 19.11 -23.56
N CYS A 81 -13.12 18.70 -23.82
CA CYS A 81 -11.91 19.22 -23.17
C CYS A 81 -11.30 20.42 -23.93
N HIS A 82 -10.36 21.14 -23.31
CA HIS A 82 -9.66 22.30 -23.90
C HIS A 82 -8.13 22.15 -23.82
N CYS A 83 -7.64 20.92 -23.95
CA CYS A 83 -6.22 20.62 -23.75
C CYS A 83 -5.33 21.25 -24.83
N LYS A 84 -4.20 21.84 -24.42
CA LYS A 84 -3.22 22.45 -25.34
C LYS A 84 -1.91 21.68 -25.48
N ARG A 85 -1.49 20.96 -24.42
CA ARG A 85 -0.14 20.36 -24.32
C ARG A 85 -0.12 18.86 -24.02
N SER A 86 -1.22 18.28 -23.56
CA SER A 86 -1.24 16.87 -23.16
C SER A 86 -1.31 15.90 -24.34
N GLY A 87 -1.57 16.40 -25.56
CA GLY A 87 -2.00 15.58 -26.69
C GLY A 87 -3.26 14.77 -26.39
N CYS A 88 -4.00 15.11 -25.33
CA CYS A 88 -5.09 14.31 -24.78
C CYS A 88 -4.73 12.86 -24.40
N LEU A 89 -3.45 12.52 -24.23
CA LEU A 89 -2.98 11.18 -23.82
C LEU A 89 -2.35 11.18 -22.42
N LYS A 90 -2.75 12.13 -21.57
CA LYS A 90 -2.32 12.25 -20.18
C LYS A 90 -3.53 12.54 -19.30
N ASN A 91 -3.45 12.20 -18.01
CA ASN A 91 -4.54 12.41 -17.05
C ASN A 91 -4.90 13.90 -16.81
N TYR A 92 -4.15 14.85 -17.36
CA TYR A 92 -4.57 16.25 -17.43
C TYR A 92 -5.79 16.47 -18.35
N CYS A 93 -6.09 15.52 -19.23
CA CYS A 93 -7.26 15.55 -20.09
C CYS A 93 -8.41 14.77 -19.44
N GLU A 94 -9.54 15.45 -19.20
CA GLU A 94 -10.73 14.84 -18.60
C GLU A 94 -11.26 13.65 -19.42
N CYS A 95 -11.15 13.68 -20.76
CA CYS A 95 -11.54 12.55 -21.61
C CYS A 95 -10.65 11.32 -21.37
N TYR A 96 -9.34 11.52 -21.33
CA TYR A 96 -8.37 10.44 -21.15
C TYR A 96 -8.38 9.86 -19.74
N GLU A 97 -8.55 10.72 -18.73
CA GLU A 97 -8.73 10.30 -17.35
C GLU A 97 -9.97 9.41 -17.21
N ALA A 98 -11.08 9.80 -17.86
CA ALA A 98 -12.33 9.05 -17.89
C ALA A 98 -12.32 7.83 -18.84
N LYS A 99 -11.19 7.53 -19.49
CA LYS A 99 -11.03 6.41 -20.44
C LYS A 99 -12.01 6.45 -21.62
N ILE A 100 -12.28 7.65 -22.13
CA ILE A 100 -13.08 7.89 -23.33
C ILE A 100 -12.30 8.67 -24.39
N LEU A 101 -12.76 8.60 -25.63
CA LEU A 101 -12.20 9.37 -26.73
C LEU A 101 -12.58 10.84 -26.63
N CYS A 102 -11.74 11.69 -27.21
CA CYS A 102 -12.14 13.06 -27.48
C CYS A 102 -13.17 13.05 -28.63
N THR A 103 -14.20 13.87 -28.51
CA THR A 103 -15.24 14.02 -29.53
C THR A 103 -15.13 15.40 -30.21
N SER A 104 -15.98 15.66 -31.20
CA SER A 104 -16.11 16.97 -31.86
C SER A 104 -16.46 18.13 -30.91
N LEU A 105 -16.95 17.84 -29.69
CA LEU A 105 -17.18 18.86 -28.66
C LEU A 105 -15.87 19.38 -28.04
N CYS A 106 -14.76 18.66 -28.19
CA CYS A 106 -13.48 19.03 -27.60
C CYS A 106 -12.78 20.10 -28.43
N LYS A 107 -12.30 21.16 -27.78
CA LYS A 107 -11.53 22.26 -28.38
C LYS A 107 -10.03 22.12 -28.12
N CYS A 108 -9.54 20.89 -28.14
CA CYS A 108 -8.14 20.57 -27.87
C CYS A 108 -7.24 20.81 -29.09
N THR A 109 -6.01 21.24 -28.86
CA THR A 109 -4.98 21.43 -29.89
C THR A 109 -4.02 20.24 -29.91
N GLY A 110 -3.73 19.70 -31.10
CA GLY A 110 -2.83 18.55 -31.25
C GLY A 110 -3.37 17.27 -30.58
N CYS A 111 -4.67 17.01 -30.68
CA CYS A 111 -5.30 15.85 -30.06
C CYS A 111 -4.76 14.55 -30.66
N LYS A 112 -4.32 13.64 -29.79
CA LYS A 112 -3.93 12.26 -30.13
C LYS A 112 -4.86 11.24 -29.51
N ASN A 113 -6.02 11.67 -28.97
CA ASN A 113 -6.97 10.84 -28.25
C ASN A 113 -8.22 10.51 -29.08
N PHE A 114 -7.99 9.84 -30.20
CA PHE A 114 -8.99 9.36 -31.14
C PHE A 114 -8.67 7.90 -31.52
N GLU A 115 -9.60 7.20 -32.16
CA GLU A 115 -9.56 5.74 -32.36
C GLU A 115 -8.32 5.27 -33.15
N GLU A 116 -7.98 5.96 -34.25
CA GLU A 116 -6.89 5.58 -35.15
C GLU A 116 -5.51 6.11 -34.73
N SER A 117 -5.41 6.78 -33.58
CA SER A 117 -4.16 7.40 -33.13
C SER A 117 -3.07 6.33 -32.86
N PRO A 118 -1.93 6.37 -33.57
CA PRO A 118 -0.86 5.40 -33.34
C PRO A 118 -0.28 5.53 -31.94
N GLU A 119 -0.10 6.76 -31.42
CA GLU A 119 0.41 6.97 -30.07
C GLU A 119 -0.54 6.42 -29.00
N ARG A 120 -1.86 6.53 -29.22
CA ARG A 120 -2.85 5.95 -28.30
C ARG A 120 -2.76 4.43 -28.31
N LYS A 121 -2.71 3.81 -29.49
CA LYS A 121 -2.59 2.35 -29.65
C LYS A 121 -1.32 1.81 -28.97
N THR A 122 -0.19 2.50 -29.15
CA THR A 122 1.05 2.15 -28.45
C THR A 122 0.89 2.20 -26.93
N LEU A 123 0.27 3.25 -26.39
CA LEU A 123 0.03 3.35 -24.94
C LEU A 123 -0.91 2.25 -24.42
N MET A 124 -1.92 1.88 -25.20
CA MET A 124 -2.84 0.80 -24.85
C MET A 124 -2.12 -0.55 -24.79
N HIS A 125 -1.35 -0.90 -25.83
CA HIS A 125 -0.57 -2.14 -25.84
C HIS A 125 0.45 -2.21 -24.69
N LEU A 126 1.09 -1.08 -24.35
CA LEU A 126 2.00 -1.03 -23.20
C LEU A 126 1.29 -1.27 -21.87
N ALA A 127 0.05 -0.75 -21.72
CA ALA A 127 -0.76 -0.98 -20.53
C ALA A 127 -1.19 -2.46 -20.43
N ASP A 128 -1.64 -3.06 -21.53
CA ASP A 128 -2.02 -4.48 -21.58
C ASP A 128 -0.83 -5.39 -21.23
N ALA A 129 0.34 -5.11 -21.81
CA ALA A 129 1.57 -5.84 -21.50
C ALA A 129 1.99 -5.69 -20.02
N ALA A 130 1.79 -4.52 -19.42
CA ALA A 130 2.06 -4.30 -18.01
C ALA A 130 1.07 -5.08 -17.11
N GLU A 131 -0.22 -5.11 -17.46
CA GLU A 131 -1.23 -5.88 -16.74
C GLU A 131 -0.93 -7.38 -16.77
N VAL A 132 -0.53 -7.91 -17.93
CA VAL A 132 -0.11 -9.32 -18.06
C VAL A 132 1.07 -9.63 -17.14
N ARG A 133 2.10 -8.77 -17.12
CA ARG A 133 3.26 -8.96 -16.22
C ARG A 133 2.86 -8.96 -14.75
N VAL A 134 1.99 -8.04 -14.33
CA VAL A 134 1.50 -7.99 -12.93
C VAL A 134 0.73 -9.26 -12.58
N LYS A 135 -0.13 -9.75 -13.49
CA LYS A 135 -0.85 -11.02 -13.27
C LYS A 135 0.09 -12.21 -13.14
N GLN A 136 1.12 -12.31 -13.99
CA GLN A 136 2.13 -13.37 -13.90
C GLN A 136 2.91 -13.30 -12.59
N GLN A 137 3.34 -12.10 -12.16
CA GLN A 137 4.03 -11.90 -10.89
C GLN A 137 3.15 -12.27 -9.69
N ASN A 138 1.88 -11.87 -9.70
CA ASN A 138 0.94 -12.23 -8.63
C ASN A 138 0.70 -13.74 -8.59
N ALA A 139 0.52 -14.39 -9.74
CA ALA A 139 0.36 -15.84 -9.80
C ALA A 139 1.60 -16.59 -9.28
N ALA A 140 2.81 -16.12 -9.62
CA ALA A 140 4.05 -16.67 -9.09
C ALA A 140 4.19 -16.45 -7.57
N LYS A 141 3.82 -15.26 -7.08
CA LYS A 141 3.82 -14.92 -5.66
C LYS A 141 2.85 -15.81 -4.88
N THR A 142 1.62 -15.97 -5.35
CA THR A 142 0.63 -16.85 -4.70
C THR A 142 1.08 -18.31 -4.72
N LYS A 143 1.69 -18.78 -5.82
CA LYS A 143 2.25 -20.14 -5.89
C LYS A 143 3.38 -20.33 -4.87
N LEU A 144 4.25 -19.34 -4.71
CA LEU A 144 5.32 -19.37 -3.71
C LEU A 144 4.76 -19.29 -2.28
N GLU A 145 3.79 -18.42 -1.99
CA GLU A 145 3.12 -18.32 -0.69
C GLU A 145 2.46 -19.66 -0.32
N SER A 146 1.77 -20.31 -1.25
CA SER A 146 1.17 -21.64 -1.01
C SER A 146 2.19 -22.76 -0.77
N GLN A 147 3.40 -22.66 -1.32
CA GLN A 147 4.49 -23.60 -1.04
C GLN A 147 5.19 -23.33 0.30
N ILE A 148 5.07 -22.11 0.83
CA ILE A 148 5.60 -21.74 2.15
C ILE A 148 4.62 -22.17 3.27
N GLU A 149 3.31 -22.10 3.05
CA GLU A 149 2.32 -22.63 4.00
C GLU A 149 2.37 -24.16 4.16
N ASP A 150 2.84 -24.87 3.12
CA ASP A 150 3.04 -26.33 3.15
C ASP A 150 4.42 -26.74 3.71
N LEU A 151 5.24 -25.75 4.11
CA LEU A 151 6.46 -26.00 4.87
C LEU A 151 6.07 -26.21 6.35
N PRO A 152 6.32 -27.38 6.96
CA PRO A 152 5.96 -27.59 8.35
C PRO A 152 6.70 -26.56 9.19
N THR A 153 5.95 -25.70 9.88
CA THR A 153 6.48 -24.61 10.75
C THR A 153 7.26 -25.15 11.96
N ARG A 154 7.41 -26.47 12.04
CA ARG A 154 8.28 -27.18 12.98
C ARG A 154 8.54 -28.57 12.39
N PRO A 155 9.80 -29.02 12.23
CA PRO A 155 10.04 -30.43 11.99
C PRO A 155 9.45 -31.21 13.18
N PRO A 156 8.80 -32.37 12.97
CA PRO A 156 8.34 -33.21 14.07
C PRO A 156 9.51 -33.48 15.02
N THR A 157 9.25 -33.40 16.33
CA THR A 157 10.26 -33.54 17.40
C THR A 157 10.91 -34.92 17.46
N MET A 158 10.45 -35.87 16.65
CA MET A 158 10.88 -37.27 16.64
C MET A 158 11.08 -37.74 15.20
N THR A 159 12.21 -38.40 14.93
CA THR A 159 12.39 -39.24 13.73
C THR A 159 11.63 -40.56 13.90
N SER A 160 11.40 -41.31 12.81
CA SER A 160 10.82 -42.66 12.86
C SER A 160 11.64 -43.67 13.69
N SER A 161 12.88 -43.31 14.06
CA SER A 161 13.78 -44.07 14.93
C SER A 161 13.68 -43.70 16.42
N GLY A 162 12.83 -42.74 16.81
CA GLY A 162 12.65 -42.34 18.22
C GLY A 162 13.75 -41.43 18.78
N GLU A 163 14.66 -40.92 17.94
CA GLU A 163 15.74 -40.04 18.38
C GLU A 163 15.30 -38.57 18.38
N ARG A 164 15.59 -37.84 19.47
CA ARG A 164 15.32 -36.39 19.58
C ARG A 164 16.31 -35.60 18.73
N LEU A 165 15.80 -34.78 17.82
CA LEU A 165 16.62 -33.94 16.95
C LEU A 165 17.35 -32.83 17.73
N PRO A 166 18.54 -32.38 17.29
CA PRO A 166 19.38 -31.41 18.02
C PRO A 166 18.68 -30.09 18.38
N PHE A 167 17.72 -29.64 17.55
CA PHE A 167 16.94 -28.42 17.79
C PHE A 167 15.91 -28.57 18.92
N SER A 168 15.64 -29.78 19.42
CA SER A 168 14.70 -30.01 20.51
C SER A 168 15.25 -29.61 21.90
N PHE A 169 16.54 -29.30 22.00
CA PHE A 169 17.21 -28.96 23.27
C PHE A 169 17.27 -27.46 23.56
N VAL A 170 17.11 -26.62 22.54
CA VAL A 170 17.01 -25.16 22.70
C VAL A 170 15.52 -24.80 22.76
N THR A 171 14.91 -25.06 23.91
CA THR A 171 13.54 -24.63 24.19
C THR A 171 13.53 -23.13 24.52
N GLU A 172 12.34 -22.54 24.51
CA GLU A 172 12.13 -21.15 24.95
C GLU A 172 12.65 -20.95 26.38
N ASP A 173 12.41 -21.90 27.27
CA ASP A 173 12.94 -21.86 28.65
C ASP A 173 14.47 -21.86 28.71
N VAL A 174 15.14 -22.64 27.84
CA VAL A 174 16.61 -22.70 27.78
C VAL A 174 17.18 -21.41 27.22
N ALA A 175 16.54 -20.83 26.19
CA ALA A 175 16.92 -19.53 25.66
C ALA A 175 16.73 -18.43 26.71
N GLN A 176 15.60 -18.43 27.41
CA GLN A 176 15.30 -17.47 28.47
C GLN A 176 16.28 -17.55 29.63
N ALA A 177 16.61 -18.76 30.10
CA ALA A 177 17.62 -18.97 31.14
C ALA A 177 19.01 -18.48 30.71
N THR A 178 19.40 -18.74 29.46
CA THR A 178 20.68 -18.24 28.89
C THR A 178 20.73 -16.71 28.88
N CYS A 179 19.65 -16.06 28.44
CA CYS A 179 19.53 -14.60 28.46
C CYS A 179 19.62 -14.04 29.89
N GLN A 180 18.96 -14.67 30.86
CA GLN A 180 19.01 -14.25 32.25
C GLN A 180 20.42 -14.32 32.84
N CYS A 181 21.18 -15.39 32.55
CA CYS A 181 22.58 -15.53 32.98
C CYS A 181 23.47 -14.43 32.39
N VAL A 182 23.32 -14.14 31.10
CA VAL A 182 24.09 -13.08 30.43
C VAL A 182 23.76 -11.69 30.98
N ILE A 183 22.48 -11.39 31.20
CA ILE A 183 22.04 -10.11 31.78
C ILE A 183 22.57 -9.96 33.20
N ALA A 184 22.58 -11.02 34.01
CA ALA A 184 23.12 -10.99 35.37
C ALA A 184 24.62 -10.62 35.37
N GLN A 185 25.41 -11.14 34.43
CA GLN A 185 26.83 -10.77 34.32
C GLN A 185 27.05 -9.34 33.84
N ALA A 186 26.17 -8.83 32.95
CA ALA A 186 26.21 -7.43 32.55
C ALA A 186 25.97 -6.49 33.75
N VAL A 187 24.96 -6.80 34.58
CA VAL A 187 24.65 -6.03 35.80
C VAL A 187 25.78 -6.09 36.82
N GLU A 188 26.39 -7.25 37.02
CA GLU A 188 27.52 -7.38 37.96
C GLU A 188 28.77 -6.63 37.45
N ALA A 189 29.03 -6.65 36.14
CA ALA A 189 30.13 -5.89 35.55
C ALA A 189 29.96 -4.37 35.72
N GLU A 190 28.73 -3.86 35.60
CA GLU A 190 28.39 -2.46 35.88
C GLU A 190 28.61 -2.11 37.36
N LYS A 191 28.17 -2.98 38.27
CA LYS A 191 28.33 -2.81 39.71
C LYS A 191 29.80 -2.82 40.16
N MET A 192 30.63 -3.61 39.49
CA MET A 192 32.09 -3.63 39.69
C MET A 192 32.81 -2.45 39.03
N GLY A 193 32.11 -1.59 38.28
CA GLY A 193 32.68 -0.42 37.61
C GLY A 193 33.69 -0.79 36.52
N LEU A 194 33.51 -1.94 35.87
CA LEU A 194 34.46 -2.44 34.87
C LEU A 194 34.46 -1.60 33.60
N SER A 195 35.60 -1.58 32.91
CA SER A 195 35.67 -0.97 31.58
C SER A 195 34.78 -1.73 30.58
N PRO A 196 34.27 -1.06 29.53
CA PRO A 196 33.41 -1.70 28.52
C PRO A 196 34.02 -2.98 27.92
N ALA A 197 35.33 -2.99 27.66
CA ALA A 197 36.02 -4.16 27.12
C ALA A 197 36.08 -5.34 28.10
N MET A 198 36.16 -5.07 29.41
CA MET A 198 36.14 -6.11 30.44
C MET A 198 34.72 -6.64 30.68
N ALA A 199 33.71 -5.77 30.65
CA ALA A 199 32.31 -6.17 30.73
C ALA A 199 31.89 -7.04 29.53
N GLU A 200 32.28 -6.64 28.31
CA GLU A 200 32.03 -7.41 27.09
C GLU A 200 32.68 -8.80 27.16
N LYS A 201 33.93 -8.88 27.63
CA LYS A 201 34.62 -10.16 27.83
C LYS A 201 33.86 -11.07 28.80
N MET A 202 33.39 -10.55 29.94
CA MET A 202 32.63 -11.34 30.92
C MET A 202 31.31 -11.86 30.36
N ILE A 203 30.59 -11.03 29.60
CA ILE A 203 29.34 -11.40 28.94
C ILE A 203 29.56 -12.52 27.92
N LEU A 204 30.58 -12.39 27.07
CA LEU A 204 30.92 -13.39 26.05
C LEU A 204 31.38 -14.72 26.67
N GLU A 205 32.16 -14.67 27.75
CA GLU A 205 32.57 -15.86 28.48
C GLU A 205 31.35 -16.61 29.07
N GLU A 206 30.37 -15.89 29.62
CA GLU A 206 29.20 -16.52 30.22
C GLU A 206 28.19 -17.04 29.18
N PHE A 207 28.06 -16.35 28.06
CA PHE A 207 27.34 -16.87 26.91
C PHE A 207 27.99 -18.16 26.38
N GLY A 208 29.33 -18.18 26.27
CA GLY A 208 30.10 -19.36 25.88
C GLY A 208 29.91 -20.55 26.83
N ARG A 209 29.93 -20.31 28.14
CA ARG A 209 29.64 -21.33 29.17
C ARG A 209 28.23 -21.90 29.04
N SER A 210 27.24 -21.03 28.84
CA SER A 210 25.85 -21.43 28.64
C SER A 210 25.68 -22.30 27.40
N LEU A 211 26.31 -21.95 26.27
CA LEU A 211 26.32 -22.76 25.06
C LEU A 211 26.98 -24.13 25.26
N LEU A 212 28.13 -24.18 25.93
CA LEU A 212 28.82 -25.45 26.23
C LEU A 212 27.95 -26.36 27.10
N GLN A 213 27.23 -25.79 28.06
CA GLN A 213 26.32 -26.56 28.92
C GLN A 213 25.13 -27.13 28.15
N ILE A 214 24.56 -26.36 27.22
CA ILE A 214 23.50 -26.83 26.32
C ILE A 214 24.02 -27.98 25.44
N ILE A 215 25.20 -27.82 24.84
CA ILE A 215 25.83 -28.84 23.99
C ILE A 215 26.12 -30.12 24.79
N HIS A 216 26.66 -29.99 26.01
CA HIS A 216 26.97 -31.14 26.87
C HIS A 216 25.70 -31.89 27.27
N THR A 217 24.64 -31.16 27.63
CA THR A 217 23.34 -31.74 28.00
C THR A 217 22.67 -32.44 26.82
N ALA A 218 22.74 -31.84 25.62
CA ALA A 218 22.27 -32.46 24.39
C ALA A 218 23.06 -33.74 24.05
N SER A 219 24.37 -33.74 24.29
CA SER A 219 25.26 -34.89 24.01
C SER A 219 25.09 -36.05 25.00
N LYS A 220 24.84 -35.78 26.29
CA LYS A 220 24.60 -36.81 27.32
C LYS A 220 23.34 -37.64 27.08
N THR A 221 22.35 -37.08 26.38
CA THR A 221 21.08 -37.76 26.09
C THR A 221 21.23 -38.87 25.03
N LYS A 222 22.33 -38.88 24.24
CA LYS A 222 22.64 -39.93 23.27
C LYS A 222 23.24 -41.22 23.89
N GLY A 223 23.62 -41.20 25.17
CA GLY A 223 24.36 -42.28 25.82
C GLY A 223 23.56 -43.20 26.75
N LYS A 224 22.22 -43.17 26.72
CA LYS A 224 21.35 -44.02 27.56
C LYS A 224 20.36 -44.82 26.72
N PHE A 225 20.88 -45.67 25.85
CA PHE A 225 20.16 -46.85 25.35
C PHE A 225 21.20 -47.98 25.31
N PHE A 226 21.18 -48.83 26.33
CA PHE A 226 21.68 -50.20 26.27
C PHE A 226 20.52 -51.08 25.82
#